data_AF-A0A0R3SMX3-F1
#
_entry.id   AF-A0A0R3SMX3-F1
#
_cell.length_a   1.000
_cell.length_b   1.000
_cell.length_c   1.000
_cell.angle_alpha   90.00
_cell.angle_beta   90.00
_cell.angle_gamma   90.00
#
_symmetry.space_group_name_H-M   'P 1'
#
loop_
_entity.id
_entity.type
_entity.pdbx_description
1 polymer ?
#
loop_
_entity_poly.entity_id
_entity_poly.type
_entity_poly.pdbx_seq_one_letter_code
_entity_poly.pdbx_strand_id
1 'polypeptide(L)'
;MTHCGKCIFASGSPFAPVNGRRPGQANNSYIFPGVCLSIVGAKIQPVAEEDFIIAAETLAKSVEQSDLDAGCIFPSLAKIRSVSYNIACEVARNAYKQGRVRLTDEKGNKIREEDLEAAILKMASYPEPPK
;
A
#
# COMPACT_ATOMS: atom_id res chain seq x y z
N MET A 1 23.63 32.67 -8.14
CA MET A 1 23.34 31.52 -7.25
C MET A 1 21.85 31.49 -7.01
N THR A 2 21.10 30.67 -7.73
CA THR A 2 19.65 30.53 -7.58
C THR A 2 19.35 29.71 -6.32
N HIS A 3 18.55 30.26 -5.42
CA HIS A 3 18.25 29.70 -4.11
C HIS A 3 17.61 28.30 -4.18
N CYS A 4 18.02 27.47 -3.22
CA CYS A 4 17.90 26.02 -3.16
C CYS A 4 16.47 25.47 -3.18
N GLY A 5 16.28 24.38 -3.94
CA GLY A 5 15.09 23.52 -3.88
C GLY A 5 14.96 22.79 -2.55
N LYS A 6 14.51 23.51 -1.52
CA LYS A 6 14.22 23.01 -0.16
C LYS A 6 12.76 22.59 0.03
N CYS A 7 11.89 22.94 -0.91
CA CYS A 7 10.48 22.58 -0.86
C CYS A 7 10.30 21.07 -1.08
N ILE A 8 9.56 20.41 -0.20
CA ILE A 8 9.01 19.08 -0.45
C ILE A 8 7.68 19.29 -1.16
N PHE A 9 7.55 18.81 -2.38
CA PHE A 9 6.41 19.09 -3.24
C PHE A 9 5.81 17.81 -3.82
N ALA A 10 4.48 17.72 -3.77
CA ALA A 10 3.69 16.73 -4.48
C ALA A 10 2.38 17.37 -4.96
N SER A 11 1.79 16.78 -5.99
CA SER A 11 0.56 17.27 -6.64
C SER A 11 -0.40 16.13 -6.94
N GLY A 12 -1.69 16.44 -7.13
CA GLY A 12 -2.66 15.43 -7.60
C GLY A 12 -2.48 15.05 -9.07
N SER A 13 -1.99 15.97 -9.89
CA SER A 13 -1.73 15.77 -11.33
C SER A 13 -0.23 15.66 -11.60
N PRO A 14 0.20 14.97 -12.68
CA PRO A 14 1.61 14.87 -13.02
C PRO A 14 2.18 16.22 -13.49
N PHE A 15 3.43 16.50 -13.13
CA PHE A 15 4.20 17.65 -13.60
C PHE A 15 5.57 17.19 -14.13
N ALA A 16 6.10 17.92 -15.11
CA ALA A 16 7.44 17.69 -15.62
C ALA A 16 8.50 17.96 -14.54
N PRO A 17 9.68 17.31 -14.61
CA PRO A 17 10.78 17.58 -13.69
C PRO A 17 11.22 19.05 -13.70
N VAL A 18 11.55 19.59 -12.53
CA VAL A 18 12.04 20.95 -12.34
C VAL A 18 13.45 20.88 -11.77
N ASN A 19 14.43 21.45 -12.46
CA ASN A 19 15.85 21.39 -12.06
C ASN A 19 16.34 19.96 -11.78
N GLY A 20 15.91 18.99 -12.60
CA GLY A 20 16.28 17.57 -12.44
C GLY A 20 15.55 16.81 -11.32
N ARG A 21 14.68 17.47 -10.54
CA ARG A 21 13.86 16.83 -9.50
C ARG A 21 12.47 16.52 -10.02
N ARG A 22 11.92 15.36 -9.66
CA ARG A 22 10.61 14.90 -10.10
C ARG A 22 9.57 15.11 -8.99
N PRO A 23 8.58 16.00 -9.18
CA PRO A 23 7.42 16.10 -8.30
C PRO A 23 6.72 14.75 -8.11
N GLY A 24 6.44 14.39 -6.87
CA GLY A 24 5.62 13.21 -6.58
C GLY A 24 4.15 13.44 -6.95
N GLN A 25 3.44 12.40 -7.38
CA GLN A 25 1.99 12.45 -7.60
C GLN A 25 1.26 11.78 -6.43
N ALA A 26 0.50 12.56 -5.67
CA ALA A 26 -0.37 12.07 -4.61
C ALA A 26 -1.62 11.42 -5.22
N ASN A 27 -1.48 10.15 -5.63
CA ASN A 27 -2.53 9.40 -6.31
C ASN A 27 -3.12 8.30 -5.40
N ASN A 28 -4.45 8.24 -5.33
CA ASN A 28 -5.16 7.21 -4.56
C ASN A 28 -4.89 5.78 -5.04
N SER A 29 -4.35 5.61 -6.26
CA SER A 29 -3.85 4.32 -6.77
C SER A 29 -2.82 3.65 -5.85
N TYR A 30 -2.14 4.40 -4.98
CA TYR A 30 -1.24 3.81 -3.97
C TYR A 30 -1.97 3.17 -2.78
N ILE A 31 -3.20 3.57 -2.48
CA ILE A 31 -3.91 3.15 -1.26
C ILE A 31 -5.02 2.17 -1.58
N PHE A 32 -5.96 2.55 -2.46
CA PHE A 32 -7.19 1.79 -2.64
C PHE A 32 -6.99 0.34 -3.09
N PRO A 33 -6.08 0.02 -4.02
CA PRO A 33 -5.91 -1.37 -4.43
C PRO A 33 -5.48 -2.29 -3.27
N GLY A 34 -4.56 -1.84 -2.40
CA GLY A 34 -4.11 -2.62 -1.24
C GLY A 34 -5.19 -2.75 -0.17
N VAL A 35 -5.88 -1.66 0.15
CA VAL A 35 -7.00 -1.69 1.11
C VAL A 35 -8.13 -2.58 0.60
N CYS A 36 -8.57 -2.42 -0.66
CA CYS A 36 -9.59 -3.29 -1.25
C CYS A 36 -9.15 -4.75 -1.24
N LEU A 37 -7.89 -5.05 -1.59
CA LEU A 37 -7.36 -6.41 -1.57
C LEU A 37 -7.39 -7.03 -0.17
N SER A 38 -7.06 -6.29 0.89
CA SER A 38 -7.21 -6.79 2.28
C SER A 38 -8.67 -7.10 2.62
N ILE A 39 -9.60 -6.23 2.23
CA ILE A 39 -11.02 -6.39 2.51
C ILE A 39 -11.55 -7.65 1.83
N VAL A 40 -11.26 -7.84 0.54
CA VAL A 40 -11.75 -9.02 -0.20
C VAL A 40 -10.99 -10.28 0.18
N GLY A 41 -9.68 -10.18 0.43
CA GLY A 41 -8.81 -11.31 0.74
C GLY A 41 -9.04 -11.88 2.13
N ALA A 42 -9.31 -11.04 3.13
CA ALA A 42 -9.53 -11.45 4.52
C ALA A 42 -10.99 -11.28 5.00
N LYS A 43 -11.91 -10.85 4.11
CA LYS A 43 -13.31 -10.54 4.45
C LYS A 43 -13.41 -9.63 5.68
N ILE A 44 -12.69 -8.50 5.65
CA ILE A 44 -12.63 -7.57 6.79
C ILE A 44 -13.98 -6.87 6.94
N GLN A 45 -14.56 -6.91 8.14
CA GLN A 45 -15.78 -6.17 8.47
C GLN A 45 -15.88 -5.85 9.98
N PRO A 46 -16.14 -4.58 10.36
CA PRO A 46 -16.19 -3.39 9.50
C PRO A 46 -14.79 -2.93 9.04
N VAL A 47 -14.77 -2.09 8.00
CA VAL A 47 -13.57 -1.31 7.64
C VAL A 47 -13.44 -0.16 8.64
N ALA A 48 -12.25 0.00 9.21
CA ALA A 48 -11.96 1.02 10.22
C ALA A 48 -11.11 2.15 9.62
N GLU A 49 -11.15 3.34 10.23
CA GLU A 49 -10.29 4.47 9.84
C GLU A 49 -8.80 4.09 9.90
N GLU A 50 -8.42 3.30 10.91
CA GLU A 50 -7.06 2.82 11.10
C GLU A 50 -6.54 1.95 9.96
N ASP A 51 -7.42 1.32 9.16
CA ASP A 51 -7.00 0.57 7.98
C ASP A 51 -6.34 1.51 6.94
N PHE A 52 -6.79 2.77 6.85
CA PHE A 52 -6.19 3.78 5.98
C PHE A 52 -4.91 4.38 6.55
N ILE A 53 -4.80 4.49 7.89
CA ILE A 53 -3.57 4.93 8.56
C ILE A 53 -2.46 3.91 8.30
N ILE A 54 -2.74 2.62 8.50
CA ILE A 54 -1.79 1.54 8.24
C ILE A 54 -1.40 1.48 6.76
N ALA A 55 -2.35 1.70 5.85
CA ALA A 55 -2.05 1.78 4.43
C ALA A 55 -1.09 2.94 4.11
N ALA A 56 -1.30 4.13 4.69
CA ALA A 56 -0.42 5.29 4.52
C ALA A 56 0.97 5.04 5.10
N GLU A 57 1.08 4.44 6.29
CA GLU A 57 2.36 4.08 6.91
C GLU A 57 3.12 3.04 6.07
N THR A 58 2.42 2.05 5.54
CA THR A 58 3.00 1.00 4.69
C THR A 58 3.48 1.55 3.35
N LEU A 59 2.74 2.49 2.76
CA LEU A 59 3.16 3.24 1.58
C LEU A 59 4.43 4.04 1.87
N ALA A 60 4.49 4.76 2.99
CA ALA A 60 5.65 5.56 3.38
C ALA A 60 6.92 4.69 3.55
N LYS A 61 6.78 3.50 4.13
CA LYS A 61 7.87 2.51 4.25
C LYS A 61 8.37 1.97 2.90
N SER A 62 7.57 2.09 1.84
CA SER A 62 7.92 1.62 0.50
C SER A 62 8.71 2.66 -0.32
N VAL A 63 8.88 3.88 0.19
CA VAL A 63 9.68 4.94 -0.43
C VAL A 63 11.16 4.65 -0.19
N GLU A 64 11.92 4.52 -1.27
CA GLU A 64 13.37 4.29 -1.17
C GLU A 64 14.15 5.61 -1.14
N GLN A 65 15.40 5.54 -0.65
CA GLN A 65 16.30 6.69 -0.68
C GLN A 65 16.48 7.24 -2.11
N SER A 66 16.47 6.38 -3.12
CA SER A 66 16.55 6.76 -4.54
C SER A 66 15.35 7.59 -5.00
N ASP A 67 14.15 7.35 -4.46
CA ASP A 67 12.96 8.17 -4.73
C ASP A 67 13.13 9.56 -4.10
N LEU A 68 13.61 9.62 -2.85
CA LEU A 68 13.85 10.87 -2.12
C LEU A 68 14.96 11.72 -2.76
N ASP A 69 16.04 11.08 -3.21
CA ASP A 69 17.15 11.73 -3.91
C ASP A 69 16.68 12.36 -5.23
N ALA A 70 15.71 11.73 -5.91
CA ALA A 70 15.03 12.29 -7.07
C ALA A 70 14.01 13.40 -6.73
N GLY A 71 13.79 13.69 -5.44
CA GLY A 71 12.80 14.67 -4.96
C GLY A 71 11.35 14.17 -4.94
N CYS A 72 11.15 12.85 -5.00
CA CYS A 72 9.84 12.21 -5.06
C CYS A 72 9.52 11.54 -3.71
N ILE A 73 8.39 11.91 -3.10
CA ILE A 73 7.96 11.36 -1.79
C ILE A 73 7.01 10.15 -1.91
N PHE A 74 6.89 9.61 -3.12
CA PHE A 74 6.13 8.40 -3.43
C PHE A 74 7.03 7.40 -4.15
N PRO A 75 6.82 6.08 -3.96
CA PRO A 75 7.59 5.08 -4.67
C PRO A 75 7.24 5.08 -6.16
N SER A 76 8.14 4.59 -7.00
CA SER A 76 7.86 4.36 -8.42
C SER A 76 6.55 3.60 -8.64
N LEU A 77 5.73 4.05 -9.60
CA LEU A 77 4.49 3.36 -10.00
C LEU A 77 4.76 1.93 -10.51
N ALA A 78 5.98 1.61 -10.95
CA ALA A 78 6.36 0.23 -11.29
C ALA A 78 6.23 -0.74 -10.08
N LYS A 79 6.35 -0.22 -8.85
CA LYS A 79 6.22 -0.96 -7.59
C LYS A 79 4.79 -0.98 -7.05
N ILE A 80 3.82 -0.42 -7.75
CA ILE A 80 2.45 -0.25 -7.22
C ILE A 80 1.81 -1.58 -6.78
N ARG A 81 2.16 -2.69 -7.45
CA ARG A 81 1.67 -4.03 -7.11
C ARG A 81 2.26 -4.55 -5.80
N SER A 82 3.57 -4.40 -5.57
CA SER A 82 4.21 -4.80 -4.30
C SER A 82 3.73 -3.92 -3.16
N VAL A 83 3.63 -2.61 -3.40
CA VAL A 83 3.04 -1.67 -2.44
C VAL A 83 1.62 -2.08 -2.06
N SER A 84 0.76 -2.41 -3.05
CA SER A 84 -0.62 -2.84 -2.79
C SER A 84 -0.68 -4.14 -2.00
N TYR A 85 0.16 -5.12 -2.34
CA TYR A 85 0.26 -6.38 -1.62
C TYR A 85 0.69 -6.17 -0.16
N ASN A 86 1.74 -5.37 0.07
CA ASN A 86 2.24 -5.07 1.42
C ASN A 86 1.19 -4.35 2.27
N ILE A 87 0.50 -3.36 1.69
CA ILE A 87 -0.64 -2.70 2.35
C ILE A 87 -1.71 -3.73 2.71
N ALA A 88 -2.05 -4.63 1.78
CA ALA A 88 -3.08 -5.62 2.03
C ALA A 88 -2.73 -6.54 3.22
N CYS A 89 -1.48 -7.00 3.28
CA CYS A 89 -0.99 -7.86 4.36
C CYS A 89 -1.01 -7.15 5.72
N GLU A 90 -0.50 -5.92 5.81
CA GLU A 90 -0.44 -5.18 7.07
C GLU A 90 -1.84 -4.79 7.58
N VAL A 91 -2.74 -4.35 6.69
CA VAL A 91 -4.13 -4.05 7.04
C VAL A 91 -4.86 -5.30 7.52
N ALA A 92 -4.72 -6.42 6.81
CA ALA A 92 -5.36 -7.68 7.21
C ALA A 92 -4.83 -8.21 8.54
N ARG A 93 -3.53 -8.10 8.80
CA ARG A 93 -2.90 -8.50 10.06
C ARG A 93 -3.44 -7.67 11.23
N ASN A 94 -3.57 -6.35 11.06
CA ASN A 94 -4.17 -5.51 12.08
C ASN A 94 -5.66 -5.82 12.29
N ALA A 95 -6.42 -5.97 11.21
CA ALA A 95 -7.83 -6.34 11.30
C ALA A 95 -8.05 -7.70 11.98
N TYR A 96 -7.14 -8.65 11.79
CA TYR A 96 -7.17 -9.95 12.47
C TYR A 96 -7.04 -9.80 13.98
N LYS A 97 -6.04 -9.03 14.43
CA LYS A 97 -5.81 -8.73 15.86
C LYS A 97 -6.99 -8.03 16.51
N GLN A 98 -7.71 -7.21 15.75
CA GLN A 98 -8.92 -6.53 16.19
C GLN A 98 -10.20 -7.39 16.05
N GLY A 99 -10.10 -8.65 15.62
CA GLY A 99 -11.24 -9.56 15.47
C GLY A 99 -12.21 -9.16 14.36
N ARG A 100 -11.75 -8.42 13.34
CA ARG A 100 -12.56 -7.92 12.20
C ARG A 100 -12.48 -8.81 10.96
N VAL A 101 -11.61 -9.81 10.94
CA VAL A 101 -11.53 -10.80 9.86
C VAL A 101 -12.70 -11.79 9.94
N ARG A 102 -13.38 -12.02 8.80
CA ARG A 102 -14.52 -12.95 8.66
C ARG A 102 -14.24 -14.10 7.71
N LEU A 103 -13.02 -14.20 7.17
CA LEU A 103 -12.63 -15.32 6.32
C LEU A 103 -12.60 -16.62 7.13
N THR A 104 -13.08 -17.70 6.50
CA THR A 104 -13.08 -19.04 7.04
C THR A 104 -12.30 -19.99 6.13
N ASP A 105 -11.76 -21.06 6.71
CA ASP A 105 -11.20 -22.18 5.96
C ASP A 105 -12.32 -22.98 5.24
N GLU A 106 -11.91 -24.03 4.50
CA GLU A 106 -12.82 -24.93 3.77
C GLU A 106 -13.77 -25.71 4.71
N LYS A 107 -13.45 -25.79 5.99
CA LYS A 107 -14.23 -26.49 7.02
C LYS A 107 -15.15 -25.53 7.80
N GLY A 108 -15.12 -24.23 7.48
CA GLY A 108 -15.91 -23.19 8.15
C GLY A 108 -15.29 -22.65 9.44
N ASN A 109 -14.06 -23.03 9.79
CA ASN A 109 -13.36 -22.47 10.94
C ASN A 109 -12.79 -21.10 10.61
N LYS A 110 -12.63 -20.24 11.62
CA LYS A 110 -11.86 -18.99 11.46
C LYS A 110 -10.45 -19.32 11.01
N ILE A 111 -9.94 -18.58 10.02
CA ILE A 111 -8.55 -18.71 9.59
C ILE A 111 -7.57 -18.32 10.71
N ARG A 112 -6.33 -18.81 10.62
CA ARG A 112 -5.24 -18.40 11.53
C ARG A 112 -4.53 -17.18 10.95
N GLU A 113 -3.84 -16.42 11.79
CA GLU A 113 -3.09 -15.23 11.35
C GLU A 113 -2.06 -15.58 10.27
N GLU A 114 -1.38 -16.72 10.42
CA GLU A 114 -0.39 -17.23 9.45
C GLU A 114 -0.96 -17.56 8.06
N ASP A 115 -2.28 -17.77 7.95
CA ASP A 115 -2.94 -18.10 6.69
C ASP A 115 -3.37 -16.84 5.89
N LEU A 116 -3.26 -15.64 6.48
CA LEU A 116 -3.75 -14.38 5.90
C LEU A 116 -3.03 -14.02 4.59
N GLU A 117 -1.71 -14.06 4.59
CA GLU A 117 -0.91 -13.66 3.43
C GLU A 117 -1.18 -14.58 2.24
N ALA A 118 -1.31 -15.88 2.48
CA ALA A 118 -1.70 -16.85 1.45
C ALA A 118 -3.10 -16.57 0.89
N ALA A 119 -4.06 -16.22 1.75
CA ALA A 119 -5.41 -15.85 1.32
C ALA A 119 -5.43 -14.57 0.47
N ILE A 120 -4.65 -13.55 0.86
CA ILE A 120 -4.48 -12.30 0.12
C ILE A 120 -3.84 -12.57 -1.23
N LEU A 121 -2.76 -13.35 -1.27
CA LEU A 121 -2.04 -13.66 -2.48
C LEU A 121 -2.91 -14.43 -3.48
N LYS A 122 -3.73 -15.37 -3.00
CA LYS A 122 -4.71 -16.10 -3.82
C LYS A 122 -5.71 -15.16 -4.51
N MET A 123 -6.05 -14.04 -3.88
CA MET A 123 -6.99 -13.05 -4.44
C MET A 123 -6.32 -12.04 -5.37
N ALA A 124 -5.03 -11.75 -5.15
CA ALA A 124 -4.30 -10.66 -5.78
C ALA A 124 -4.19 -10.75 -7.31
N SER A 125 -4.51 -11.91 -7.92
CA SER A 125 -4.52 -12.13 -9.38
C SER A 125 -3.21 -11.76 -10.09
N TYR A 126 -2.10 -11.63 -9.35
CA TYR A 126 -0.80 -11.32 -9.92
C TYR A 126 -0.14 -12.59 -10.47
N PRO A 127 0.51 -12.54 -11.65
CA PRO A 127 1.19 -13.71 -12.20
C PRO A 127 2.32 -14.24 -11.30
N GLU A 128 2.96 -13.38 -10.49
CA GLU A 128 3.79 -13.74 -9.33
C GLU A 128 3.76 -12.59 -8.29
N PRO A 129 3.92 -12.85 -6.98
CA PRO A 129 4.10 -11.79 -6.00
C PRO A 129 5.35 -10.98 -6.37
N PRO A 130 5.24 -9.67 -6.59
CA PRO A 130 6.40 -8.84 -6.93
C PRO A 130 7.43 -8.91 -5.79
N LYS A 131 8.66 -9.30 -6.14
CA LYS A 131 9.83 -9.28 -5.25
C LYS A 131 10.14 -7.88 -4.75
#